data_AF-A0A813IZ60-F1
#
_entry.id   AF-A0A813IZ60-F1
#
_cell.length_a   1.000
_cell.length_b   1.000
_cell.length_c   1.000
_cell.angle_alpha   90.00
_cell.angle_beta   90.00
_cell.angle_gamma   90.00
#
_symmetry.space_group_name_H-M   'P 1'
#
loop_
_entity.id
_entity.type
_entity.pdbx_description
1 polymer ?
#
loop_
_entity_poly.entity_id
_entity_poly.type
_entity_poly.pdbx_seq_one_letter_code
_entity_poly.pdbx_strand_id
1 'polypeptide(L)'
;DIRLLVDEETPPAAPLRMRMQCQYGDECRRGNVQHWVDESHPGDPDTLVEQPLPLPRLGVDAALPSRDGSFNWIRFANDPADRDLRAASTSLSLRVCRSGGYHLGGVEGVARLQHVEKLLRGTKLLTVQQVERALASRYSPGKVAKLSVAAENTALEAALARQRSSPSGMRVAVLGAAS
;
A
#
# COMPACT_ATOMS: atom_id res chain seq x y z
N ASP A 1 -55.19 7.99 42.37
CA ASP A 1 -54.10 7.01 42.32
C ASP A 1 -53.40 6.99 40.97
N ILE A 2 -52.32 7.75 40.84
CA ILE A 2 -51.40 7.74 39.70
C ILE A 2 -50.10 7.14 40.22
N ARG A 3 -49.81 5.89 39.86
CA ARG A 3 -48.54 5.24 40.16
C ARG A 3 -47.50 5.76 39.17
N LEU A 4 -46.59 6.61 39.65
CA LEU A 4 -45.37 6.97 38.93
C LEU A 4 -44.48 5.72 38.84
N LEU A 5 -44.32 5.19 37.63
CA LEU A 5 -43.31 4.18 37.33
C LEU A 5 -41.96 4.88 37.44
N VAL A 6 -41.20 4.53 38.48
CA VAL A 6 -39.79 4.89 38.62
C VAL A 6 -39.05 4.19 37.50
N ASP A 7 -38.43 4.96 36.61
CA ASP A 7 -37.54 4.46 35.57
C ASP A 7 -36.41 3.66 36.25
N GLU A 8 -36.37 2.35 36.03
CA GLU A 8 -35.23 1.53 36.45
C GLU A 8 -33.99 2.03 35.69
N GLU A 9 -33.12 2.73 36.41
CA GLU A 9 -31.84 3.20 35.88
C GLU A 9 -31.08 2.00 35.29
N THR A 10 -31.00 1.95 33.97
CA THR A 10 -30.22 0.92 33.28
C THR A 10 -28.76 1.09 33.70
N PRO A 11 -28.11 0.05 34.26
CA PRO A 11 -26.74 0.17 34.73
C PRO A 11 -25.83 0.61 33.57
N PRO A 12 -24.82 1.47 33.85
CA PRO A 12 -23.93 1.98 32.81
C PRO A 12 -23.28 0.82 32.08
N ALA A 13 -23.42 0.80 30.75
CA ALA A 13 -22.86 -0.24 29.90
C ALA A 13 -21.36 -0.40 30.19
N ALA A 14 -20.92 -1.61 30.53
CA ALA A 14 -19.51 -1.91 30.72
C ALA A 14 -18.73 -1.55 29.43
N PRO A 15 -17.49 -1.02 29.55
CA PRO A 15 -16.69 -0.67 28.38
C PRO A 15 -16.51 -1.90 27.50
N LEU A 16 -16.94 -1.78 26.24
CA LEU A 16 -16.80 -2.85 25.24
C LEU A 16 -15.31 -3.18 25.10
N ARG A 17 -14.92 -4.41 25.47
CA ARG A 17 -13.58 -4.93 25.16
C ARG A 17 -13.52 -5.11 23.64
N MET A 18 -12.62 -4.39 22.98
CA MET A 18 -12.41 -4.55 21.54
C MET A 18 -11.86 -5.96 21.28
N ARG A 19 -12.65 -6.81 20.62
CA ARG A 19 -12.22 -8.15 20.19
C ARG A 19 -11.23 -8.04 19.03
N MET A 20 -10.31 -8.99 18.96
CA MET A 20 -9.35 -9.08 17.84
C MET A 20 -10.11 -9.42 16.55
N GLN A 21 -9.74 -8.83 15.40
CA GLN A 21 -10.44 -9.16 14.16
C GLN A 21 -10.15 -10.60 13.72
N CYS A 22 -11.21 -11.34 13.40
CA CYS A 22 -11.09 -12.69 12.86
C CYS A 22 -10.35 -12.66 11.53
N GLN A 23 -9.27 -13.43 11.42
CA GLN A 23 -8.45 -13.49 10.20
C GLN A 23 -9.21 -14.03 8.95
N TYR A 24 -10.36 -14.68 9.16
CA TYR A 24 -11.21 -15.20 8.09
C TYR A 24 -12.38 -14.28 7.74
N GLY A 25 -12.58 -13.19 8.50
CA GLY A 25 -13.64 -12.22 8.22
C GLY A 25 -15.03 -12.85 8.13
N ASP A 26 -15.75 -12.51 7.06
CA ASP A 26 -17.09 -12.99 6.73
C ASP A 26 -17.12 -14.44 6.22
N GLU A 27 -15.98 -15.00 5.83
CA GLU A 27 -15.84 -16.40 5.39
C GLU A 27 -15.54 -17.37 6.54
N CYS A 28 -15.51 -16.90 7.79
CA CYS A 28 -15.22 -17.74 8.95
C CYS A 28 -16.28 -18.85 9.14
N ARG A 29 -15.83 -20.11 9.23
CA ARG A 29 -16.71 -21.28 9.46
C ARG A 29 -16.57 -21.90 10.84
N ARG A 30 -15.91 -21.23 11.79
CA ARG A 30 -15.72 -21.73 13.16
C ARG A 30 -17.03 -21.59 13.96
N GLY A 31 -17.56 -22.72 14.43
CA GLY A 31 -18.80 -22.76 15.22
C GLY A 31 -18.62 -22.69 16.75
N ASN A 32 -17.38 -22.54 17.25
CA ASN A 32 -17.14 -22.45 18.70
C ASN A 32 -17.63 -21.10 19.23
N VAL A 33 -18.50 -21.10 20.23
CA VAL A 33 -19.02 -19.87 20.86
C VAL A 33 -17.90 -18.97 21.38
N GLN A 34 -16.84 -19.54 21.94
CA GLN A 34 -15.70 -18.76 22.46
C GLN A 34 -14.99 -17.95 21.35
N HIS A 35 -14.97 -18.45 20.10
CA HIS A 35 -14.43 -17.71 18.96
C HIS A 35 -15.21 -16.41 18.70
N TRP A 36 -16.53 -16.44 18.86
CA TRP A 36 -17.39 -15.25 18.75
C TRP A 36 -17.30 -14.35 19.99
N VAL A 37 -16.73 -14.80 21.11
CA VAL A 37 -16.47 -13.95 22.28
C VAL A 37 -15.11 -13.26 22.17
N ASP A 38 -14.13 -13.92 21.58
CA ASP A 38 -12.75 -13.43 21.53
C ASP A 38 -12.42 -12.66 20.23
N GLU A 39 -13.11 -12.97 19.12
CA GLU A 39 -12.84 -12.40 17.79
C GLU A 39 -14.05 -11.65 17.20
N SER A 40 -13.81 -10.52 16.54
CA SER A 40 -14.81 -9.70 15.84
C SER A 40 -14.92 -10.08 14.36
N HIS A 41 -16.14 -10.09 13.82
CA HIS A 41 -16.46 -10.42 12.42
C HIS A 41 -17.15 -9.25 11.72
N PRO A 42 -17.00 -9.09 10.39
CA PRO A 42 -17.68 -8.03 9.64
C PRO A 42 -19.17 -7.89 10.00
N GLY A 43 -19.56 -6.73 10.52
CA GLY A 43 -20.91 -6.44 11.01
C GLY A 43 -21.04 -6.35 12.52
N ASP A 44 -20.08 -6.88 13.29
CA ASP A 44 -20.07 -6.72 14.74
C ASP A 44 -19.80 -5.25 15.14
N PRO A 45 -20.37 -4.76 16.26
CA PRO A 45 -20.26 -3.35 16.68
C PRO A 45 -18.83 -2.92 17.05
N ASP A 46 -17.99 -3.86 17.45
CA ASP A 46 -16.57 -3.66 17.76
C ASP A 46 -15.65 -4.12 16.62
N THR A 47 -16.21 -4.55 15.48
CA THR A 47 -15.39 -4.67 14.28
C THR A 47 -14.99 -3.26 13.88
N LEU A 48 -13.70 -3.00 13.99
CA LEU A 48 -13.08 -1.94 13.24
C LEU A 48 -13.20 -2.30 11.77
N VAL A 49 -14.38 -2.06 11.19
CA VAL A 49 -14.48 -1.92 9.75
C VAL A 49 -13.56 -0.74 9.50
N GLU A 50 -12.37 -1.01 8.94
CA GLU A 50 -11.53 0.06 8.42
C GLU A 50 -12.43 0.80 7.44
N GLN A 51 -13.02 1.92 7.89
CA GLN A 51 -13.79 2.74 7.01
C GLN A 51 -12.84 3.10 5.89
N PRO A 52 -13.20 2.83 4.63
CA PRO A 52 -12.32 3.08 3.51
C PRO A 52 -11.85 4.53 3.64
N LEU A 53 -10.54 4.69 3.84
CA LEU A 53 -9.97 6.00 4.09
C LEU A 53 -10.37 6.92 2.92
N PRO A 54 -10.78 8.16 3.20
CA PRO A 54 -11.14 9.08 2.14
C PRO A 54 -9.96 9.22 1.17
N LEU A 55 -10.25 9.06 -0.12
CA LEU A 55 -9.23 9.10 -1.16
C LEU A 55 -8.53 10.46 -1.15
N PRO A 56 -7.19 10.51 -1.02
CA PRO A 56 -6.45 11.76 -1.09
C PRO A 56 -6.70 12.47 -2.43
N ARG A 57 -6.90 13.79 -2.37
CA ARG A 57 -6.97 14.64 -3.56
C ARG A 57 -5.59 15.23 -3.83
N LEU A 58 -5.01 14.88 -4.96
CA LEU A 58 -3.78 15.45 -5.46
C LEU A 58 -4.14 16.60 -6.40
N GLY A 59 -3.54 17.78 -6.23
CA GLY A 59 -3.71 18.90 -7.17
C GLY A 59 -3.22 18.54 -8.57
N VAL A 60 -3.65 19.31 -9.57
CA VAL A 60 -3.08 19.24 -10.94
C VAL A 60 -1.57 19.46 -10.90
N ASP A 61 -1.14 20.34 -10.00
CA ASP A 61 0.25 20.69 -9.71
C ASP A 61 0.86 19.86 -8.57
N ALA A 62 0.24 18.74 -8.18
CA ALA A 62 0.84 17.81 -7.21
C ALA A 62 1.98 17.01 -7.86
N ALA A 63 2.91 17.72 -8.50
CA ALA A 63 4.23 17.22 -8.74
C ALA A 63 4.97 17.16 -7.40
N LEU A 64 5.79 16.13 -7.21
CA LEU A 64 6.90 16.26 -6.26
C LEU A 64 7.67 17.51 -6.69
N PRO A 65 7.97 18.45 -5.78
CA PRO A 65 8.67 19.66 -6.17
C PRO A 65 10.01 19.26 -6.78
N SER A 66 10.18 19.49 -8.08
CA SER A 66 11.49 19.36 -8.69
C SER A 66 12.29 20.59 -8.27
N ARG A 67 13.55 20.39 -7.84
CA ARG A 67 14.50 21.49 -7.71
C ARG A 67 15.36 21.46 -8.96
N ASP A 68 15.32 22.55 -9.73
CA ASP A 68 16.06 22.70 -10.98
C ASP A 68 15.77 21.58 -11.99
N GLY A 69 14.52 21.11 -12.05
CA GLY A 69 14.11 20.00 -12.92
C GLY A 69 14.62 18.63 -12.48
N SER A 70 15.19 18.52 -11.28
CA SER A 70 15.78 17.29 -10.74
C SER A 70 15.10 16.81 -9.46
N PHE A 71 15.10 15.49 -9.29
CA PHE A 71 14.69 14.78 -8.07
C PHE A 71 15.89 14.34 -7.22
N ASN A 72 17.09 14.81 -7.55
CA ASN A 72 18.32 14.49 -6.81
C ASN A 72 18.23 14.88 -5.33
N TRP A 73 17.45 15.91 -4.99
CA TRP A 73 17.22 16.31 -3.60
C TRP A 73 16.63 15.19 -2.73
N ILE A 74 15.87 14.26 -3.33
CA ILE A 74 15.32 13.09 -2.61
C ILE A 74 16.46 12.19 -2.10
N ARG A 75 17.56 12.07 -2.86
CA ARG A 75 18.67 11.17 -2.52
C ARG A 75 19.80 11.86 -1.79
N PHE A 76 20.16 13.05 -2.22
CA PHE A 76 21.42 13.68 -1.84
C PHE A 76 21.25 14.84 -0.86
N ALA A 77 20.09 15.49 -0.82
CA ALA A 77 19.91 16.66 0.01
C ALA A 77 19.49 16.25 1.43
N ASN A 78 20.06 16.89 2.45
CA ASN A 78 19.89 16.47 3.85
C ASN A 78 19.60 17.62 4.81
N ASP A 79 19.32 18.82 4.29
CA ASP A 79 18.87 19.91 5.14
C ASP A 79 17.50 19.59 5.79
N PRO A 80 17.12 20.29 6.87
CA PRO A 80 15.85 20.04 7.53
C PRO A 80 14.63 20.15 6.59
N ALA A 81 14.62 21.12 5.67
CA ALA A 81 13.49 21.34 4.78
C ALA A 81 13.31 20.17 3.79
N ASP A 82 14.41 19.60 3.28
CA ASP A 82 14.37 18.44 2.40
C ASP A 82 13.93 17.16 3.12
N ARG A 83 14.29 17.02 4.40
CA ARG A 83 13.81 15.92 5.24
C ARG A 83 12.32 16.01 5.49
N ASP A 84 11.81 17.20 5.84
CA ASP A 84 10.39 17.45 6.05
C ASP A 84 9.58 17.18 4.78
N LEU A 85 10.12 17.61 3.63
CA LEU A 85 9.50 17.37 2.34
C LEU A 85 9.46 15.87 1.99
N ARG A 86 10.55 15.12 2.21
CA ARG A 86 10.54 13.66 2.04
C ARG A 86 9.55 12.98 2.98
N ALA A 87 9.45 13.43 4.23
CA ALA A 87 8.50 12.89 5.19
C ALA A 87 7.05 13.15 4.74
N ALA A 88 6.75 14.35 4.23
CA ALA A 88 5.45 14.70 3.68
C ALA A 88 5.10 13.86 2.44
N SER A 89 6.03 13.71 1.49
CA SER A 89 5.85 12.87 0.31
C SER A 89 5.61 11.41 0.68
N THR A 90 6.41 10.87 1.60
CA THR A 90 6.26 9.49 2.10
C THR A 90 4.91 9.29 2.78
N SER A 91 4.50 10.23 3.64
CA SER A 91 3.21 10.20 4.32
C SER A 91 2.04 10.23 3.33
N LEU A 92 2.14 11.03 2.26
CA LEU A 92 1.15 11.05 1.20
C LEU A 92 1.09 9.73 0.44
N SER A 93 2.23 9.17 0.02
CA SER A 93 2.29 7.87 -0.67
C SER A 93 1.69 6.76 0.19
N LEU A 94 1.98 6.72 1.50
CA LEU A 94 1.40 5.75 2.42
C LEU A 94 -0.12 5.90 2.54
N ARG A 95 -0.64 7.14 2.62
CA ARG A 95 -2.10 7.37 2.63
C ARG A 95 -2.76 6.90 1.34
N VAL A 96 -2.16 7.18 0.18
CA VAL A 96 -2.66 6.72 -1.12
C VAL A 96 -2.70 5.20 -1.20
N CYS A 97 -1.64 4.52 -0.73
CA CYS A 97 -1.60 3.05 -0.64
C CYS A 97 -2.71 2.49 0.26
N ARG A 98 -2.86 3.04 1.47
CA ARG A 98 -3.90 2.59 2.41
C ARG A 98 -5.31 2.86 1.92
N SER A 99 -5.52 3.96 1.20
CA SER A 99 -6.83 4.32 0.64
C SER A 99 -7.14 3.57 -0.66
N GLY A 100 -6.19 2.79 -1.20
CA GLY A 100 -6.34 2.04 -2.45
C GLY A 100 -6.44 2.91 -3.70
N GLY A 101 -6.05 4.18 -3.64
CA GLY A 101 -6.17 5.11 -4.76
C GLY A 101 -6.07 6.58 -4.38
N TYR A 102 -6.30 7.45 -5.36
CA TYR A 102 -6.32 8.90 -5.21
C TYR A 102 -7.15 9.58 -6.30
N HIS A 103 -7.56 10.82 -6.05
CA HIS A 103 -8.07 11.71 -7.09
C HIS A 103 -6.92 12.56 -7.62
N LEU A 104 -6.84 12.70 -8.95
CA LEU A 104 -5.88 13.58 -9.60
C LEU A 104 -6.62 14.82 -10.10
N GLY A 105 -6.17 16.00 -9.67
CA GLY A 105 -6.74 17.27 -10.08
C GLY A 105 -6.72 17.40 -11.60
N GLY A 106 -7.76 17.99 -12.17
CA GLY A 106 -7.92 18.15 -13.62
C GLY A 106 -8.30 16.87 -14.37
N VAL A 107 -8.34 15.71 -13.72
CA VAL A 107 -8.80 14.45 -14.32
C VAL A 107 -10.08 14.00 -13.63
N GLU A 108 -11.15 13.80 -14.40
CA GLU A 108 -12.37 13.21 -13.86
C GLU A 108 -12.13 11.74 -13.49
N GLY A 109 -12.51 11.38 -12.26
CA GLY A 109 -12.46 10.01 -11.76
C GLY A 109 -11.46 9.76 -10.63
N VAL A 110 -11.15 8.48 -10.43
CA VAL A 110 -10.27 7.97 -9.37
C VAL A 110 -9.18 7.13 -10.00
N ALA A 111 -7.92 7.45 -9.71
CA ALA A 111 -6.79 6.56 -9.98
C ALA A 111 -6.75 5.47 -8.90
N ARG A 112 -7.33 4.31 -9.20
CA ARG A 112 -7.32 3.16 -8.29
C ARG A 112 -5.99 2.42 -8.36
N LEU A 113 -5.40 2.17 -7.20
CA LEU A 113 -4.25 1.28 -7.11
C LEU A 113 -4.74 -0.16 -7.21
N GLN A 114 -4.18 -0.90 -8.17
CA GLN A 114 -4.49 -2.31 -8.36
C GLN A 114 -3.39 -3.18 -7.78
N HIS A 115 -3.77 -4.36 -7.32
CA HIS A 115 -2.84 -5.42 -6.90
C HIS A 115 -1.92 -5.07 -5.72
N VAL A 116 -2.21 -4.03 -4.92
CA VAL A 116 -1.39 -3.65 -3.75
C VAL A 116 -1.21 -4.84 -2.80
N GLU A 117 -2.31 -5.49 -2.39
CA GLU A 117 -2.29 -6.70 -1.57
C GLU A 117 -1.46 -7.83 -2.17
N LYS A 118 -1.58 -8.03 -3.49
CA LYS A 118 -0.82 -9.06 -4.20
C LYS A 118 0.68 -8.75 -4.20
N LEU A 119 1.07 -7.48 -4.31
CA LEU A 119 2.46 -7.05 -4.23
C LEU A 119 3.02 -7.22 -2.81
N LEU A 120 2.25 -6.83 -1.79
CA LEU A 120 2.64 -7.00 -0.39
C LEU A 120 2.85 -8.48 -0.04
N ARG A 121 1.85 -9.33 -0.30
CA ARG A 121 1.95 -10.79 -0.08
C ARG A 121 3.05 -11.45 -0.93
N GLY A 122 3.34 -10.89 -2.10
CA GLY A 122 4.38 -11.37 -3.00
C GLY A 122 5.79 -10.91 -2.66
N THR A 123 5.94 -9.96 -1.73
CA THR A 123 7.25 -9.42 -1.34
C THR A 123 8.04 -10.47 -0.58
N LYS A 124 9.30 -10.66 -0.96
CA LYS A 124 10.21 -11.64 -0.35
C LYS A 124 11.52 -10.98 0.02
N LEU A 125 12.02 -11.29 1.21
CA LEU A 125 13.40 -11.03 1.59
C LEU A 125 14.25 -12.23 1.16
N LEU A 126 15.31 -11.97 0.40
CA LEU A 126 16.22 -12.99 -0.06
C LEU A 126 17.56 -12.81 0.65
N THR A 127 18.09 -13.91 1.17
CA THR A 127 19.47 -13.99 1.67
C THR A 127 20.46 -14.06 0.50
N VAL A 128 21.71 -13.68 0.75
CA VAL A 128 22.80 -13.78 -0.24
C VAL A 128 22.89 -15.20 -0.83
N GLN A 129 22.85 -16.23 0.02
CA GLN A 129 22.91 -17.63 -0.40
C GLN A 129 21.73 -18.05 -1.30
N GLN A 130 20.53 -17.48 -1.09
CA GLN A 130 19.39 -17.75 -1.97
C GLN A 130 19.59 -17.10 -3.34
N VAL A 131 20.16 -15.89 -3.38
CA VAL A 131 20.48 -15.19 -4.62
C VAL A 131 21.55 -15.95 -5.40
N GLU A 132 22.64 -16.37 -4.75
CA GLU A 132 23.72 -17.15 -5.37
C GLU A 132 23.21 -18.46 -6.00
N ARG A 133 22.39 -19.21 -5.26
CA ARG A 133 21.77 -20.44 -5.79
C ARG A 133 20.88 -20.16 -7.00
N ALA A 134 20.08 -19.10 -6.96
CA ALA A 134 19.20 -18.73 -8.07
C ALA A 134 19.99 -18.29 -9.32
N LEU A 135 21.14 -17.63 -9.13
CA LEU A 135 22.04 -17.26 -10.22
C LEU A 135 22.71 -18.49 -10.84
N ALA A 136 23.22 -19.40 -10.00
CA ALA A 136 23.86 -20.63 -10.46
C ALA A 136 22.93 -21.52 -11.30
N SER A 137 21.64 -21.59 -10.93
CA SER A 137 20.66 -22.42 -11.64
C SER A 137 20.17 -21.83 -12.97
N ARG A 138 20.36 -20.54 -13.21
CA ARG A 138 19.80 -19.82 -14.38
C ARG A 138 20.82 -19.50 -15.45
N TYR A 139 22.09 -19.78 -15.21
CA TYR A 139 23.12 -19.58 -16.21
C TYR A 139 22.98 -20.65 -17.31
N SER A 140 22.38 -20.26 -18.44
CA SER A 140 22.41 -21.06 -19.66
C SER A 140 23.45 -20.45 -20.61
N PRO A 141 24.61 -21.11 -20.81
CA PRO A 141 25.59 -20.63 -21.78
C PRO A 141 24.94 -20.54 -23.16
N GLY A 142 25.11 -19.39 -23.84
CA GLY A 142 24.60 -19.13 -25.19
C GLY A 142 23.41 -18.17 -25.29
N LYS A 143 22.74 -17.81 -24.19
CA LYS A 143 21.69 -16.78 -24.22
C LYS A 143 22.29 -15.40 -24.03
N VAL A 144 22.51 -14.68 -25.13
CA VAL A 144 23.02 -13.30 -25.09
C VAL A 144 21.89 -12.35 -24.68
N ALA A 145 22.08 -11.62 -23.59
CA ALA A 145 21.18 -10.55 -23.20
C ALA A 145 21.44 -9.31 -24.07
N LYS A 146 20.38 -8.70 -24.62
CA LYS A 146 20.50 -7.40 -25.28
C LYS A 146 20.64 -6.32 -24.20
N LEU A 147 21.81 -5.70 -24.13
CA LEU A 147 22.05 -4.52 -23.30
C LEU A 147 21.81 -3.26 -24.13
N SER A 148 21.14 -2.27 -23.55
CA SER A 148 20.91 -0.97 -24.17
C SER A 148 20.92 0.13 -23.10
N VAL A 149 21.40 1.31 -23.47
CA VAL A 149 21.25 2.52 -22.66
C VAL A 149 19.87 3.11 -22.95
N ALA A 150 19.09 3.36 -21.90
CA ALA A 150 17.79 3.99 -22.00
C ALA A 150 17.95 5.49 -22.31
N ALA A 151 17.03 6.05 -23.11
CA ALA A 151 17.03 7.50 -23.40
C ALA A 151 16.31 8.29 -22.30
N GLU A 152 15.51 7.60 -21.49
CA GLU A 152 14.71 8.16 -20.42
C GLU A 152 15.56 8.56 -19.21
N ASN A 153 15.12 9.60 -18.51
CA ASN A 153 15.86 10.19 -17.40
C ASN A 153 15.67 9.40 -16.09
N THR A 154 14.64 8.56 -16.02
CA THR A 154 14.33 7.77 -14.82
C THR A 154 14.14 6.29 -15.14
N ALA A 155 14.46 5.44 -14.15
CA ALA A 155 14.25 4.00 -14.26
C ALA A 155 12.77 3.63 -14.44
N LEU A 156 11.84 4.44 -13.91
CA LEU A 156 10.40 4.24 -14.06
C LEU A 156 9.95 4.51 -15.49
N GLU A 157 10.36 5.62 -16.10
CA GLU A 157 10.05 5.94 -17.49
C GLU A 157 10.61 4.87 -18.43
N ALA A 158 11.87 4.46 -18.25
CA ALA A 158 12.48 3.39 -19.01
C ALA A 158 11.69 2.07 -18.88
N ALA A 159 11.21 1.75 -17.67
CA ALA A 159 10.40 0.56 -17.42
C ALA A 159 9.03 0.64 -18.12
N LEU A 160 8.37 1.79 -18.08
CA LEU A 160 7.09 2.01 -18.77
C LEU A 160 7.24 1.96 -20.29
N ALA A 161 8.28 2.56 -20.85
CA ALA A 161 8.60 2.48 -22.28
C ALA A 161 8.87 1.02 -22.70
N ARG A 162 9.62 0.27 -21.88
CA ARG A 162 9.87 -1.16 -22.11
C ARG A 162 8.61 -2.00 -22.01
N GLN A 163 7.72 -1.71 -21.06
CA GLN A 163 6.46 -2.43 -20.90
C GLN A 163 5.54 -2.18 -22.11
N ARG A 164 5.41 -0.93 -22.55
CA ARG A 164 4.57 -0.54 -23.70
C ARG A 164 5.06 -1.12 -25.02
N SER A 165 6.38 -1.24 -25.20
CA SER A 165 6.99 -1.86 -26.38
C SER A 165 6.99 -3.40 -26.35
N SER A 166 6.55 -4.02 -25.24
CA SER A 166 6.48 -5.47 -25.12
C SER A 166 5.18 -6.01 -25.75
N PRO A 167 5.25 -6.82 -26.83
CA PRO A 167 4.04 -7.32 -27.50
C PRO A 167 3.23 -8.32 -26.65
N SER A 168 3.80 -8.84 -25.57
CA SER A 168 3.18 -9.87 -24.73
C SER A 168 2.78 -9.38 -23.33
N GLY A 169 2.81 -8.06 -23.09
CA GLY A 169 2.49 -7.50 -21.78
C GLY A 169 3.43 -8.01 -20.68
N MET A 170 4.70 -8.28 -21.01
CA MET A 170 5.66 -8.78 -20.04
C MET A 170 5.85 -7.78 -18.90
N ARG A 171 5.97 -8.34 -17.70
CA ARG A 171 6.37 -7.57 -16.52
C ARG A 171 7.83 -7.15 -16.65
N VAL A 172 8.12 -5.90 -16.33
CA VAL A 172 9.47 -5.34 -16.32
C VAL A 172 9.95 -5.28 -14.86
N ALA A 173 11.14 -5.81 -14.59
CA ALA A 173 11.80 -5.64 -13.31
C ALA A 173 12.63 -4.35 -13.33
N VAL A 174 12.62 -3.61 -12.22
CA VAL A 174 13.40 -2.38 -12.05
C VAL A 174 14.25 -2.53 -10.80
N LEU A 175 15.52 -2.15 -10.89
CA LEU A 175 16.40 -2.09 -9.73
C LEU A 175 16.19 -0.76 -9.02
N GLY A 176 15.73 -0.81 -7.77
CA GLY A 176 15.72 0.34 -6.88
C GLY A 176 17.11 0.55 -6.28
N ALA A 177 17.58 1.80 -6.20
CA ALA A 177 18.69 2.15 -5.35
C ALA A 177 18.17 2.26 -3.91
N ALA A 178 18.22 1.15 -3.17
CA ALA A 178 17.86 1.13 -1.75
C ALA A 178 18.84 2.00 -0.95
N SER A 179 18.33 2.73 0.05
CA SER A 179 19.11 3.57 0.97
C SER A 179 19.70 2.76 2.10
#